data_AF-A0A7C7P4E7-F1
#
_entry.id   AF-A0A7C7P4E7-F1
#
_cell.length_a   1.000
_cell.length_b   1.000
_cell.length_c   1.000
_cell.angle_alpha   90.00
_cell.angle_beta   90.00
_cell.angle_gamma   90.00
#
_symmetry.space_group_name_H-M   'P 1'
#
loop_
_entity.id
_entity.type
_entity.pdbx_description
1 polymer ?
#
loop_
_entity_poly.entity_id
_entity_poly.type
_entity_poly.pdbx_seq_one_letter_code
_entity_poly.pdbx_strand_id
1 'polypeptide(L)'
;MLNTLMELINNKAVLSSRVVTGGGLVIALSKMSFMNEVGILSTMGEESFPEKLFNESLSIVVQIYNRDVGAAQKTLETNNIPFDIIGITTPEKTIKINDRVNLLIKDAKNIWENSLRKKLLS
;
A
#
# COMPACT_ATOMS: atom_id res chain seq x y z
N MET A 1 15.87 6.05 -4.95
CA MET A 1 14.74 5.26 -4.38
C MET A 1 15.24 4.13 -3.47
N LEU A 2 15.91 3.08 -3.96
CA LEU A 2 16.30 1.94 -3.11
C LEU A 2 17.29 2.30 -1.99
N ASN A 3 18.33 3.10 -2.28
CA ASN A 3 19.28 3.55 -1.26
C ASN A 3 18.59 4.36 -0.15
N THR A 4 17.66 5.24 -0.52
CA THR A 4 16.86 6.02 0.43
C THR A 4 15.96 5.11 1.28
N LEU A 5 15.35 4.07 0.69
CA LEU A 5 14.59 3.09 1.47
C LEU A 5 15.50 2.33 2.46
N MET A 6 16.70 1.92 2.04
CA MET A 6 17.68 1.27 2.93
C MET A 6 18.09 2.19 4.08
N GLU A 7 18.27 3.48 3.83
CA GLU A 7 18.55 4.48 4.86
C GLU A 7 17.39 4.55 5.88
N LEU A 8 16.13 4.64 5.42
CA LEU A 8 14.96 4.67 6.29
C LEU A 8 14.80 3.38 7.11
N ILE A 9 15.13 2.23 6.52
CA ILE A 9 15.12 0.92 7.20
C ILE A 9 16.21 0.89 8.28
N ASN A 10 17.43 1.33 7.97
CA ASN A 10 18.54 1.37 8.92
C ASN A 10 18.23 2.30 10.11
N ASN A 11 17.49 3.38 9.85
CA ASN A 11 17.00 4.31 10.88
C ASN A 11 15.77 3.78 11.65
N LYS A 12 15.32 2.54 11.38
CA LYS A 12 14.17 1.89 12.01
C LYS A 12 12.83 2.65 11.87
N ALA A 13 12.71 3.49 10.85
CA ALA A 13 11.49 4.27 10.57
C ALA A 13 10.42 3.42 9.85
N VAL A 14 10.84 2.41 9.10
CA VAL A 14 9.96 1.57 8.27
C VAL A 14 9.35 0.42 9.07
N LEU A 15 8.03 0.30 9.04
CA LEU A 15 7.24 -0.80 9.61
C LEU A 15 7.06 -1.96 8.63
N SER A 16 6.73 -1.62 7.39
CA SER A 16 6.55 -2.58 6.30
C SER A 16 6.75 -1.88 4.96
N SER A 17 7.05 -2.64 3.91
CA SER A 17 7.14 -2.09 2.55
C SER A 17 6.80 -3.15 1.52
N ARG A 18 6.26 -2.73 0.38
CA ARG A 18 5.97 -3.61 -0.75
C ARG A 18 6.11 -2.84 -2.06
N VAL A 19 6.74 -3.47 -3.05
CA VAL A 19 6.81 -2.95 -4.42
C VAL A 19 5.44 -3.07 -5.10
N VAL A 20 5.05 -2.03 -5.83
CA VAL A 20 3.88 -2.04 -6.73
C VAL A 20 4.26 -2.73 -8.02
N THR A 21 3.49 -3.74 -8.39
CA THR A 21 3.70 -4.57 -9.59
C THR A 21 2.33 -4.87 -10.24
N GLY A 22 2.16 -6.05 -10.84
CA GLY A 22 0.91 -6.47 -11.48
C GLY A 22 -0.33 -6.22 -10.62
N GLY A 23 -1.31 -5.55 -11.21
CA GLY A 23 -2.56 -5.10 -10.58
C GLY A 23 -2.45 -3.81 -9.76
N GLY A 24 -1.30 -3.14 -9.76
CA GLY A 24 -1.13 -1.78 -9.26
C GLY A 24 -1.16 -1.62 -7.74
N LEU A 25 -1.36 -0.37 -7.31
CA LEU A 25 -1.35 0.04 -5.91
C LEU A 25 -2.37 -0.75 -5.09
N VAL A 26 -3.56 -1.00 -5.63
CA VAL A 26 -4.63 -1.69 -4.89
C VAL A 26 -4.25 -3.13 -4.51
N ILE A 27 -3.52 -3.84 -5.38
CA ILE A 27 -3.00 -5.19 -5.07
C ILE A 27 -1.87 -5.12 -4.04
N ALA A 28 -1.00 -4.12 -4.12
CA ALA A 28 0.04 -3.91 -3.12
C ALA A 28 -0.56 -3.68 -1.72
N LEU A 29 -1.52 -2.76 -1.60
CA LEU A 29 -2.25 -2.48 -0.36
C LEU A 29 -2.97 -3.73 0.16
N SER A 30 -3.72 -4.43 -0.71
CA SER A 30 -4.43 -5.66 -0.34
C SER A 30 -3.51 -6.72 0.24
N LYS A 31 -2.39 -7.00 -0.44
CA LYS A 31 -1.41 -7.99 0.02
C LYS A 31 -0.69 -7.57 1.30
N MET A 32 -0.51 -6.27 1.56
CA MET A 32 0.02 -5.80 2.84
C MET A 32 -0.98 -6.03 3.98
N SER A 33 -2.29 -5.95 3.71
CA SER A 33 -3.34 -6.21 4.69
C SER A 33 -3.57 -7.70 5.01
N PHE A 34 -3.34 -8.64 4.08
CA PHE A 34 -3.76 -10.04 4.24
C PHE A 34 -3.13 -10.81 5.41
N MET A 35 -1.88 -10.51 5.77
CA MET A 35 -1.13 -11.30 6.75
C MET A 35 -1.65 -11.07 8.18
N ASN A 36 -1.79 -9.79 8.56
CA ASN A 36 -2.16 -9.38 9.92
C ASN A 36 -3.60 -8.82 10.00
N GLU A 37 -4.33 -8.86 8.88
CA GLU A 37 -5.66 -8.27 8.72
C GLU A 37 -5.72 -6.81 9.21
N VAL A 38 -4.74 -6.01 8.81
CA VAL A 38 -4.66 -4.59 9.16
C VAL A 38 -5.42 -3.76 8.13
N GLY A 39 -6.33 -2.92 8.61
CA GLY A 39 -7.12 -2.00 7.82
C GLY A 39 -6.30 -0.93 7.14
N ILE A 40 -6.87 -0.36 6.09
CA ILE A 40 -6.30 0.78 5.39
C ILE A 40 -7.39 1.81 5.20
N LEU A 41 -7.11 3.05 5.58
CA LEU A 41 -7.89 4.23 5.21
C LEU A 41 -7.01 5.11 4.34
N SER A 42 -7.35 5.17 3.06
CA SER A 42 -6.61 5.91 2.04
C SER A 42 -7.46 7.02 1.45
N THR A 43 -6.81 8.16 1.20
CA THR A 43 -7.42 9.30 0.49
C THR A 43 -6.48 9.72 -0.62
N MET A 44 -6.99 9.76 -1.85
CA MET A 44 -6.23 10.11 -3.05
C MET A 44 -7.04 11.04 -3.94
N GLY A 45 -6.37 11.86 -4.75
CA GLY A 45 -7.05 12.80 -5.65
C GLY A 45 -7.95 12.07 -6.67
N GLU A 46 -9.14 12.61 -6.90
CA GLU A 46 -10.19 12.03 -7.76
C GLU A 46 -9.82 11.95 -9.25
N GLU A 47 -8.91 12.82 -9.71
CA GLU A 47 -8.43 12.80 -11.08
C GLU A 47 -7.73 11.47 -11.39
N SER A 48 -8.15 10.82 -12.47
CA SER A 48 -7.60 9.54 -12.93
C SER A 48 -7.54 8.48 -11.80
N PHE A 49 -8.59 8.42 -10.99
CA PHE A 49 -8.69 7.51 -9.84
C PHE A 49 -8.46 6.02 -10.21
N PRO A 50 -9.10 5.46 -11.26
CA PRO A 50 -8.82 4.10 -11.69
C PRO A 50 -7.34 3.90 -12.08
N GLU A 51 -6.77 4.84 -12.82
CA GLU A 51 -5.36 4.79 -13.23
C GLU A 51 -4.44 4.82 -12.01
N LYS A 52 -4.70 5.66 -11.01
CA LYS A 52 -3.91 5.68 -9.76
C LYS A 52 -3.96 4.36 -8.99
N LEU A 53 -5.10 3.65 -9.03
CA LEU A 53 -5.25 2.36 -8.36
C LEU A 53 -4.58 1.21 -9.09
N PHE A 54 -4.67 1.18 -10.41
CA PHE A 54 -4.32 0.03 -11.23
C PHE A 54 -3.08 0.22 -12.10
N ASN A 55 -2.49 1.42 -12.14
CA ASN A 55 -1.20 1.64 -12.80
C ASN A 55 -0.11 0.77 -12.15
N GLU A 56 0.66 0.08 -12.99
CA GLU A 56 1.74 -0.84 -12.61
C GLU A 56 3.13 -0.19 -12.70
N SER A 57 3.18 1.15 -12.75
CA SER A 57 4.41 1.92 -12.72
C SER A 57 5.21 1.59 -11.46
N LEU A 58 6.50 1.34 -11.66
CA LEU A 58 7.40 0.92 -10.59
C LEU A 58 7.42 1.94 -9.45
N SER A 59 6.89 1.55 -8.30
CA SER A 59 6.86 2.34 -7.08
C SER A 59 6.91 1.42 -5.85
N ILE A 60 7.11 1.99 -4.66
CA ILE A 60 7.18 1.23 -3.40
C ILE A 60 6.22 1.87 -2.41
N VAL A 61 5.29 1.08 -1.89
CA VAL A 61 4.47 1.47 -0.74
C VAL A 61 5.28 1.20 0.52
N VAL A 62 5.41 2.20 1.38
CA VAL A 62 6.16 2.12 2.63
C VAL A 62 5.27 2.56 3.77
N GLN A 63 5.14 1.73 4.81
CA GLN A 63 4.51 2.08 6.06
C GLN A 63 5.58 2.61 7.01
N ILE A 64 5.38 3.81 7.55
CA ILE A 64 6.30 4.50 8.45
C ILE A 64 5.66 4.64 9.82
N TYR A 65 6.45 4.59 10.89
CA TYR A 65 5.95 4.95 12.23
C TYR A 65 5.48 6.40 12.26
N ASN A 66 4.32 6.68 12.87
CA ASN A 66 3.76 8.04 12.94
C ASN A 66 4.75 9.09 13.48
N ARG A 67 5.56 8.74 14.49
CA ARG A 67 6.58 9.62 15.06
C ARG A 67 7.72 9.96 14.09
N ASP A 68 7.93 9.13 13.06
CA ASP A 68 9.06 9.19 12.13
C ASP A 68 8.65 9.74 10.75
N VAL A 69 7.36 10.04 10.52
CA VAL A 69 6.83 10.52 9.22
C VAL A 69 7.53 11.80 8.75
N GLY A 70 7.63 12.83 9.61
CA GLY A 70 8.26 14.10 9.22
C GLY A 70 9.75 13.95 8.90
N ALA A 71 10.46 13.09 9.62
CA ALA A 71 11.87 12.78 9.33
C ALA A 71 12.00 12.03 7.99
N ALA A 72 11.13 11.05 7.73
CA ALA A 72 11.12 10.30 6.49
C ALA A 72 10.82 11.20 5.28
N GLN A 73 9.86 12.12 5.38
CA GLN A 73 9.58 13.11 4.34
C GLN A 73 10.81 13.96 4.02
N LYS A 74 11.47 14.51 5.05
CA LYS A 74 12.69 15.30 4.87
C LYS A 74 13.80 14.52 4.18
N THR A 75 13.99 13.24 4.53
CA THR A 75 14.97 12.35 3.87
C THR A 75 14.61 12.11 2.40
N LEU A 76 13.33 11.93 2.06
CA LEU A 76 12.87 11.77 0.68
C LEU A 76 13.07 13.06 -0.13
N GLU A 77 12.70 14.21 0.43
CA GLU A 77 12.89 15.53 -0.17
C GLU A 77 14.37 15.84 -0.42
N THR A 78 15.23 15.61 0.58
CA THR A 78 16.69 15.82 0.48
C THR A 78 17.32 14.96 -0.61
N ASN A 79 16.78 13.76 -0.83
CA ASN A 79 17.24 12.82 -1.85
C ASN A 79 16.49 12.97 -3.19
N ASN A 80 15.67 14.01 -3.36
CA ASN A 80 14.85 14.29 -4.54
C ASN A 80 14.00 13.09 -4.98
N ILE A 81 13.41 12.36 -4.02
CA ILE A 81 12.53 11.22 -4.29
C ILE A 81 11.08 11.70 -4.26
N PRO A 82 10.32 11.62 -5.37
CA PRO A 82 8.89 11.91 -5.36
C PRO A 82 8.13 10.92 -4.48
N PHE A 83 7.18 11.41 -3.70
CA PHE A 83 6.34 10.58 -2.83
C PHE A 83 4.96 11.21 -2.63
N ASP A 84 4.01 10.35 -2.25
CA ASP A 84 2.67 10.74 -1.82
C ASP A 84 2.38 10.11 -0.45
N ILE A 85 1.72 10.86 0.43
CA ILE A 85 1.11 10.29 1.64
C ILE A 85 -0.29 9.81 1.26
N ILE A 86 -0.43 8.51 1.04
CA ILE A 86 -1.67 7.93 0.50
C ILE A 86 -2.67 7.49 1.57
N GLY A 87 -2.33 7.50 2.85
CA GLY A 87 -3.25 7.10 3.91
C GLY A 87 -2.59 6.60 5.19
N ILE A 88 -3.39 5.91 6.00
CA ILE A 88 -2.99 5.32 7.27
C ILE A 88 -3.49 3.87 7.39
N THR A 89 -2.83 3.10 8.24
CA THR A 89 -3.34 1.80 8.68
C THR A 89 -4.30 1.95 9.85
N THR A 90 -5.31 1.09 9.92
CA THR A 90 -6.38 1.20 10.92
C THR A 90 -6.76 -0.17 11.51
N PRO A 91 -7.40 -0.22 12.69
CA PRO A 91 -7.83 -1.48 13.30
C PRO A 91 -9.04 -2.13 12.59
N GLU A 92 -9.79 -1.38 11.78
CA GLU A 92 -10.92 -1.90 11.00
C GLU A 92 -10.46 -2.98 10.02
N LYS A 93 -11.26 -4.01 9.78
CA LYS A 93 -10.91 -5.11 8.87
C LYS A 93 -11.27 -4.82 7.41
N THR A 94 -11.12 -3.56 7.01
CA THR A 94 -11.52 -3.03 5.71
C THR A 94 -10.39 -2.25 5.04
N ILE A 95 -10.33 -2.34 3.71
CA ILE A 95 -9.57 -1.45 2.86
C ILE A 95 -10.56 -0.42 2.32
N LYS A 96 -10.40 0.84 2.76
CA LYS A 96 -11.21 1.98 2.34
C LYS A 96 -10.35 2.95 1.55
N ILE A 97 -10.81 3.32 0.36
CA ILE A 97 -10.14 4.30 -0.49
C ILE A 97 -11.18 5.31 -0.98
N ASN A 98 -11.02 6.56 -0.57
CA ASN A 98 -12.04 7.61 -0.74
C ASN A 98 -13.42 7.09 -0.27
N ASP A 99 -14.49 7.48 -0.96
CA ASP A 99 -15.85 6.96 -0.83
C ASP A 99 -16.16 5.85 -1.86
N ARG A 100 -15.19 5.49 -2.73
CA ARG A 100 -15.39 4.59 -3.88
C ARG A 100 -15.06 3.13 -3.60
N VAL A 101 -14.13 2.86 -2.68
CA VAL A 101 -13.71 1.50 -2.35
C VAL A 101 -13.97 1.24 -0.88
N ASN A 102 -14.70 0.17 -0.58
CA ASN A 102 -14.89 -0.35 0.76
C ASN A 102 -14.91 -1.88 0.69
N LEU A 103 -13.76 -2.49 0.95
CA LEU A 103 -13.54 -3.93 0.77
C LEU A 103 -13.20 -4.59 2.10
N LEU A 104 -13.92 -5.64 2.47
CA LEU A 104 -13.54 -6.49 3.61
C LEU A 104 -12.27 -7.27 3.27
N ILE A 105 -11.26 -7.19 4.15
CA ILE A 105 -9.97 -7.86 3.93
C ILE A 105 -10.15 -9.37 3.78
N LYS A 106 -11.06 -9.95 4.57
CA LYS A 106 -11.36 -11.39 4.55
C LYS A 106 -11.87 -11.83 3.18
N ASP A 107 -12.76 -11.07 2.56
CA ASP A 107 -13.34 -11.40 1.25
C ASP A 107 -12.28 -11.30 0.15
N ALA A 108 -11.50 -10.22 0.17
CA ALA A 108 -10.38 -10.01 -0.74
C ALA A 108 -9.35 -11.15 -0.66
N LYS A 109 -8.97 -11.53 0.56
CA LYS A 109 -8.03 -12.62 0.84
C LYS A 109 -8.57 -13.96 0.34
N ASN A 110 -9.84 -14.25 0.64
CA ASN A 110 -10.49 -15.48 0.21
C ASN A 110 -10.54 -15.60 -1.33
N ILE A 111 -10.84 -14.51 -2.03
CA ILE A 111 -10.79 -14.49 -3.50
C ILE A 111 -9.36 -14.72 -3.98
N TRP A 112 -8.38 -14.00 -3.42
CA TRP A 112 -6.97 -14.09 -3.80
C TRP A 112 -6.41 -15.52 -3.67
N GLU A 113 -6.65 -16.17 -2.53
CA GLU A 113 -6.09 -17.50 -2.22
C GLU A 113 -6.76 -18.63 -3.02
N ASN A 114 -8.04 -18.47 -3.38
CA ASN A 114 -8.82 -19.56 -3.98
C ASN A 114 -9.06 -19.44 -5.49
N SER A 115 -8.76 -18.29 -6.11
CA SER A 115 -9.08 -18.06 -7.54
C SER A 115 -8.41 -19.06 -8.47
N LEU A 116 -7.10 -19.33 -8.27
CA LEU A 116 -6.38 -20.30 -9.08
C LEU A 116 -6.97 -21.71 -8.93
N ARG A 117 -7.22 -22.14 -7.68
CA ARG A 117 -7.80 -23.45 -7.40
C ARG A 117 -9.17 -23.61 -8.05
N LYS A 118 -10.04 -22.60 -7.93
CA LYS A 118 -11.36 -22.61 -8.57
C LYS A 118 -11.26 -22.74 -10.09
N LYS A 119 -10.32 -22.02 -10.72
CA LYS A 119 -10.11 -22.08 -12.17
C LYS A 119 -9.59 -23.43 -12.66
N LEU A 120 -8.81 -24.13 -11.84
CA LEU A 120 -8.31 -25.47 -12.16
C LEU A 120 -9.36 -26.59 -11.98
N LEU A 121 -10.43 -26.31 -11.23
CA LEU A 121 -11.51 -27.27 -10.93
C LEU A 121 -12.81 -27.00 -11.72
N SER A 122 -12.83 -25.97 -12.57
CA SER A 122 -13.94 -25.63 -13.48
C SER A 122 -13.72 -26.23 -14.87
#